data_AF-A0AAE0GY14-F1
#
_entry.id   AF-A0AAE0GY14-F1
#
_cell.length_a   1.000
_cell.length_b   1.000
_cell.length_c   1.000
_cell.angle_alpha   90.00
_cell.angle_beta   90.00
_cell.angle_gamma   90.00
#
_symmetry.space_group_name_H-M   'P 1'
#
loop_
_entity.id
_entity.type
_entity.pdbx_description
1 polymer ?
#
loop_
_entity_poly.entity_id
_entity_poly.type
_entity_poly.pdbx_seq_one_letter_code
_entity_poly.pdbx_strand_id
1 'polypeptide(L)'
;MTDLTAVGEGRGVVLELKLDRMADSVGGQTVVDPKGYLTDLKSMKINTDAEIGDIKRARLLLKSVIQSNPGHAPGWIAAARLEEFAGKVAAARTFIQQGCEKCTKSEDVWLEAVRLQTPENAKAVLARGVSEIPTSVKLWLQACRLETETVKKQRVLRKALEHVPTSVKLWKQAVELADESDARILLTRAVECCPQHTELWLALARLESYESARKVLNRARETVPTEPAIWITAAKLEEANGNGAMVPTIIKRAIKSLSANNVVVNHEQWLKEAEAAEKSGSLETCQEAEKPVVSGLARRRWT
;
A
#
# COMPACT_ATOMS: atom_id res chain seq x y z
N MET A 1 23.66 64.68 55.60
CA MET A 1 23.92 63.24 55.80
C MET A 1 23.81 62.61 54.41
N THR A 2 24.93 62.32 53.76
CA THR A 2 24.97 61.80 52.38
C THR A 2 24.65 60.31 52.38
N ASP A 3 23.66 59.90 51.59
CA ASP A 3 23.11 58.56 51.58
C ASP A 3 24.10 57.57 50.93
N LEU A 4 24.85 56.85 51.77
CA LEU A 4 25.90 55.90 51.37
C LEU A 4 25.34 54.70 50.59
N THR A 5 24.04 54.41 50.75
CA THR A 5 23.29 53.40 50.00
C THR A 5 23.17 53.77 48.53
N ALA A 6 22.83 55.01 48.21
CA ALA A 6 22.71 55.52 46.85
C ALA A 6 24.07 55.51 46.10
N VAL A 7 25.16 55.76 46.81
CA VAL A 7 26.52 55.66 46.24
C VAL A 7 26.93 54.21 46.00
N GLY A 8 26.49 53.28 46.86
CA GLY A 8 26.69 51.84 46.69
C GLY A 8 25.90 51.27 45.51
N GLU A 9 24.63 51.64 45.37
CA GLU A 9 23.77 51.28 44.24
C GLU A 9 24.30 51.83 42.92
N GLY A 10 24.72 53.11 42.90
CA GLY A 10 25.33 53.71 41.71
C GLY A 10 26.62 53.01 41.27
N ARG A 11 27.45 52.56 42.21
CA ARG A 11 28.65 51.76 41.90
C ARG A 11 28.31 50.35 41.42
N GLY A 12 27.25 49.75 41.95
CA GLY A 12 26.73 48.44 41.50
C GLY A 12 26.29 48.47 40.05
N VAL A 13 25.49 49.47 39.66
CA VAL A 13 25.02 49.65 38.27
C VAL A 13 26.19 49.90 37.30
N VAL A 14 27.21 50.67 37.72
CA VAL A 14 28.41 50.89 36.90
C VAL A 14 29.25 49.63 36.74
N LEU A 15 29.28 48.76 37.75
CA LEU A 15 29.95 47.46 37.67
C LEU A 15 29.20 46.52 36.71
N GLU A 16 27.88 46.47 36.82
CA GLU A 16 26.99 45.68 35.95
C GLU A 16 27.15 46.09 34.48
N LEU A 17 27.12 47.41 34.18
CA LEU A 17 27.35 47.92 32.83
C LEU A 17 28.73 47.56 32.25
N LYS A 18 29.78 47.47 33.10
CA LYS A 18 31.11 47.04 32.66
C LYS A 18 31.17 45.54 32.41
N LEU A 19 30.48 44.75 33.23
CA LEU A 19 30.35 43.31 33.08
C LEU A 19 29.56 42.95 31.82
N ASP A 20 28.45 43.63 31.53
CA ASP A 20 27.66 43.45 30.31
C ASP A 20 28.50 43.76 29.05
N ARG A 21 29.28 44.84 29.07
CA ARG A 21 30.18 45.18 27.97
C ARG A 21 31.27 44.14 27.73
N MET A 22 31.71 43.45 28.79
CA MET A 22 32.63 42.31 28.70
C MET A 22 31.91 41.05 28.22
N ALA A 23 30.67 40.82 28.64
CA ALA A 23 29.84 39.69 28.24
C ALA A 23 29.47 39.74 26.75
N ASP A 24 29.16 40.92 26.20
CA ASP A 24 28.89 41.14 24.76
C ASP A 24 30.09 40.78 23.87
N SER A 25 31.31 40.79 24.43
CA SER A 25 32.55 40.42 23.73
C SER A 25 32.84 38.91 23.75
N VAL A 26 32.08 38.13 24.52
CA VAL A 26 32.25 36.68 24.66
C VAL A 26 31.25 35.96 23.76
N GLY A 27 31.67 35.64 22.54
CA GLY A 27 30.89 34.79 21.64
C GLY A 27 30.73 33.37 22.20
N GLY A 28 29.48 32.86 22.21
CA GLY A 28 29.16 31.50 22.66
C GLY A 28 28.30 31.41 23.92
N GLN A 29 27.84 32.52 24.50
CA GLN A 29 26.83 32.49 25.55
C GLN A 29 25.49 32.03 24.98
N THR A 30 24.99 30.88 25.46
CA THR A 30 23.67 30.36 25.10
C THR A 30 22.66 30.78 26.17
N VAL A 31 22.01 31.92 25.96
CA VAL A 31 20.85 32.33 26.78
C VAL A 31 19.61 31.69 26.18
N VAL A 32 19.05 30.69 26.86
CA VAL A 32 17.74 30.13 26.50
C VAL A 32 16.67 31.11 26.97
N ASP A 33 15.81 31.59 26.07
CA ASP A 33 14.68 32.45 26.43
C ASP A 33 13.73 31.68 27.38
N PRO A 34 13.58 32.11 28.65
CA PRO A 34 12.73 31.43 29.61
C PRO A 34 11.26 31.38 29.15
N LYS A 35 10.78 32.38 28.40
CA LYS A 35 9.40 32.40 27.91
C LYS A 35 9.21 31.45 26.74
N GLY A 36 10.14 31.44 25.77
CA GLY A 36 10.18 30.46 24.70
C GLY A 36 10.23 29.03 25.24
N TYR A 37 11.15 28.74 26.15
CA TYR A 37 11.31 27.42 26.76
C TYR A 37 10.07 26.94 27.52
N LEU A 38 9.40 27.82 28.28
CA LEU A 38 8.16 27.49 28.96
C LEU A 38 6.97 27.30 28.01
N THR A 39 6.98 27.97 26.86
CA THR A 39 5.97 27.79 25.81
C THR A 39 6.15 26.45 25.12
N ASP A 40 7.41 26.08 24.84
CA ASP A 40 7.76 24.77 24.29
C ASP A 40 7.39 23.64 25.25
N LEU A 41 7.69 23.78 26.55
CA LEU A 41 7.29 22.83 27.59
C LEU A 41 5.78 22.66 27.71
N LYS A 42 4.99 23.73 27.51
CA LYS A 42 3.52 23.66 27.49
C LYS A 42 2.96 23.02 26.23
N SER A 43 3.68 23.09 25.11
CA SER A 43 3.29 22.42 23.86
C SER A 43 3.60 20.91 23.87
N MET A 44 4.49 20.48 24.76
CA MET A 44 4.73 19.07 25.04
C MET A 44 3.47 18.45 25.68
N LYS A 45 2.84 17.50 24.98
CA LYS A 45 1.69 16.76 25.50
C LYS A 45 2.14 15.90 26.69
N ILE A 46 1.81 16.34 27.90
CA ILE A 46 2.00 15.57 29.13
C ILE A 46 0.71 14.80 29.40
N ASN A 47 0.79 13.48 29.49
CA ASN A 47 -0.36 12.63 29.86
C ASN A 47 -0.80 12.97 31.29
N THR A 48 -2.11 12.99 31.53
CA THR A 48 -2.70 13.23 32.85
C THR A 48 -2.33 12.11 33.84
N ASP A 49 -2.33 12.41 35.14
CA ASP A 49 -2.03 11.40 36.18
C ASP A 49 -2.96 10.18 36.14
N ALA A 50 -4.22 10.38 35.73
CA ALA A 50 -5.18 9.30 35.51
C ALA A 50 -4.74 8.37 34.36
N GLU A 51 -4.33 8.95 33.23
CA GLU A 51 -3.80 8.19 32.08
C GLU A 51 -2.51 7.45 32.44
N ILE A 52 -1.65 8.05 33.28
CA ILE A 52 -0.42 7.39 33.76
C ILE A 52 -0.78 6.16 34.62
N GLY A 53 -1.81 6.26 35.47
CA GLY A 53 -2.33 5.14 36.25
C GLY A 53 -2.89 4.02 35.37
N ASP A 54 -3.67 4.36 34.36
CA ASP A 54 -4.24 3.41 33.40
C ASP A 54 -3.18 2.71 32.56
N ILE A 55 -2.17 3.44 32.09
CA ILE A 55 -1.02 2.87 31.36
C ILE A 55 -0.28 1.85 32.23
N LYS A 56 -0.11 2.10 33.54
CA LYS A 56 0.54 1.14 34.46
C LYS A 56 -0.30 -0.13 34.61
N ARG A 57 -1.62 0.00 34.76
CA ARG A 57 -2.54 -1.15 34.84
C ARG A 57 -2.55 -1.95 33.54
N ALA A 58 -2.66 -1.27 32.40
CA ALA A 58 -2.64 -1.88 31.08
C ALA A 58 -1.31 -2.61 30.82
N ARG A 59 -0.16 -2.05 31.24
CA ARG A 59 1.15 -2.68 31.13
C ARG A 59 1.21 -4.00 31.91
N LEU A 60 0.67 -4.03 33.12
CA LEU A 60 0.65 -5.24 33.94
C LEU A 60 -0.23 -6.33 33.33
N LEU A 61 -1.42 -5.94 32.84
CA LEU A 61 -2.33 -6.85 32.16
C LEU A 61 -1.72 -7.42 30.88
N LEU A 62 -1.19 -6.57 30.00
CA LEU A 62 -0.57 -7.02 28.74
C LEU A 62 0.68 -7.87 28.99
N LYS A 63 1.47 -7.55 30.03
CA LYS A 63 2.60 -8.38 30.45
C LYS A 63 2.16 -9.78 30.90
N SER A 64 1.05 -9.87 31.63
CA SER A 64 0.46 -11.16 32.01
C SER A 64 -0.06 -11.93 30.77
N VAL A 65 -0.67 -11.23 29.81
CA VAL A 65 -1.17 -11.83 28.55
C VAL A 65 -0.03 -12.43 27.71
N ILE A 66 1.05 -11.68 27.49
CA ILE A 66 2.19 -12.18 26.70
C ILE A 66 2.97 -13.31 27.41
N GLN A 67 2.97 -13.33 28.75
CA GLN A 67 3.59 -14.40 29.54
C GLN A 67 2.76 -15.67 29.56
N SER A 68 1.44 -15.55 29.73
CA SER A 68 0.52 -16.69 29.72
C SER A 68 0.37 -17.30 28.33
N ASN A 69 0.33 -16.46 27.29
CA ASN A 69 0.16 -16.89 25.89
C ASN A 69 1.23 -16.28 24.98
N PRO A 70 2.46 -16.84 24.96
CA PRO A 70 3.53 -16.35 24.11
C PRO A 70 3.23 -16.42 22.60
N GLY A 71 2.34 -17.31 22.17
CA GLY A 71 1.89 -17.45 20.78
C GLY A 71 0.78 -16.47 20.36
N HIS A 72 0.33 -15.58 21.24
CA HIS A 72 -0.74 -14.63 20.94
C HIS A 72 -0.20 -13.34 20.32
N ALA A 73 -0.13 -13.31 18.99
CA ALA A 73 0.34 -12.17 18.20
C ALA A 73 -0.29 -10.81 18.56
N PRO A 74 -1.64 -10.68 18.69
CA PRO A 74 -2.25 -9.40 19.06
C PRO A 74 -1.82 -8.89 20.45
N GLY A 75 -1.47 -9.78 21.37
CA GLY A 75 -0.98 -9.41 22.71
C GLY A 75 0.36 -8.68 22.65
N TRP A 76 1.28 -9.17 21.82
CA TRP A 76 2.57 -8.51 21.58
C TRP A 76 2.42 -7.16 20.86
N ILE A 77 1.51 -7.09 19.88
CA ILE A 77 1.19 -5.84 19.17
C ILE A 77 0.59 -4.80 20.14
N ALA A 78 -0.36 -5.21 20.97
CA ALA A 78 -0.97 -4.34 21.97
C ALA A 78 0.06 -3.83 22.99
N ALA A 79 0.94 -4.72 23.47
CA ALA A 79 2.02 -4.35 24.39
C ALA A 79 2.97 -3.32 23.77
N ALA A 80 3.37 -3.52 22.51
CA ALA A 80 4.25 -2.58 21.80
C ALA A 80 3.57 -1.23 21.56
N ARG A 81 2.30 -1.21 21.14
CA ARG A 81 1.53 0.03 20.93
C ARG A 81 1.30 0.80 22.24
N LEU A 82 1.11 0.10 23.36
CA LEU A 82 1.00 0.75 24.67
C LEU A 82 2.30 1.47 25.06
N GLU A 83 3.45 0.84 24.84
CA GLU A 83 4.74 1.46 25.15
C GLU A 83 5.08 2.63 24.21
N GLU A 84 4.66 2.55 22.94
CA GLU A 84 4.74 3.68 22.00
C GLU A 84 3.87 4.85 22.48
N PHE A 85 2.63 4.59 22.88
CA PHE A 85 1.74 5.62 23.46
C PHE A 85 2.32 6.24 24.75
N ALA A 86 3.05 5.45 25.53
CA ALA A 86 3.76 5.93 26.72
C ALA A 86 5.08 6.68 26.41
N GLY A 87 5.42 6.88 25.13
CA GLY A 87 6.65 7.54 24.69
C GLY A 87 7.92 6.67 24.78
N LYS A 88 7.80 5.40 25.17
CA LYS A 88 8.92 4.45 25.36
C LYS A 88 9.15 3.59 24.12
N VAL A 89 9.46 4.23 23.00
CA VAL A 89 9.65 3.56 21.70
C VAL A 89 10.75 2.49 21.75
N ALA A 90 11.82 2.70 22.52
CA ALA A 90 12.87 1.70 22.69
C ALA A 90 12.36 0.40 23.35
N ALA A 91 11.49 0.52 24.36
CA ALA A 91 10.87 -0.64 25.00
C ALA A 91 9.83 -1.31 24.07
N ALA A 92 9.07 -0.50 23.30
CA ALA A 92 8.16 -1.04 22.29
C ALA A 92 8.90 -1.93 21.26
N ARG A 93 10.09 -1.51 20.83
CA ARG A 93 10.95 -2.27 19.90
C ARG A 93 11.47 -3.58 20.48
N THR A 94 11.87 -3.60 21.75
CA THR A 94 12.34 -4.85 22.38
C THR A 94 11.19 -5.83 22.57
N PHE A 95 10.00 -5.35 22.97
CA PHE A 95 8.82 -6.21 23.09
C PHE A 95 8.38 -6.79 21.75
N ILE A 96 8.32 -5.99 20.68
CA ILE A 96 7.91 -6.51 19.38
C ILE A 96 8.95 -7.48 18.79
N GLN A 97 10.24 -7.28 19.07
CA GLN A 97 11.30 -8.23 18.67
C GLN A 97 11.12 -9.59 19.37
N GLN A 98 10.83 -9.59 20.68
CA GLN A 98 10.46 -10.82 21.41
C GLN A 98 9.19 -11.44 20.84
N GLY A 99 8.21 -10.61 20.47
CA GLY A 99 7.00 -11.04 19.77
C GLY A 99 7.30 -11.75 18.45
N CYS A 100 8.22 -11.23 17.63
CA CYS A 100 8.63 -11.87 16.37
C CYS A 100 9.29 -13.24 16.60
N GLU A 101 10.10 -13.38 17.64
CA GLU A 101 10.76 -14.66 17.98
C GLU A 101 9.77 -15.70 18.51
N LYS A 102 8.74 -15.28 19.25
CA LYS A 102 7.71 -16.18 19.80
C LYS A 102 6.58 -16.48 18.81
N CYS A 103 6.23 -15.53 17.96
CA CYS A 103 5.13 -15.60 17.00
C CYS A 103 5.64 -15.56 15.56
N THR A 104 6.47 -16.52 15.16
CA THR A 104 7.09 -16.52 13.82
C THR A 104 6.09 -16.60 12.67
N LYS A 105 4.91 -17.20 12.90
CA LYS A 105 3.87 -17.43 11.87
C LYS A 105 2.91 -16.25 11.63
N SER A 106 2.95 -15.20 12.45
CA SER A 106 1.99 -14.09 12.33
C SER A 106 2.55 -12.94 11.51
N GLU A 107 1.94 -12.67 10.37
CA GLU A 107 2.32 -11.55 9.49
C GLU A 107 2.19 -10.19 10.19
N ASP A 108 1.16 -10.01 11.02
CA ASP A 108 0.83 -8.70 11.60
C ASP A 108 1.86 -8.25 12.64
N VAL A 109 2.50 -9.19 13.36
CA VAL A 109 3.59 -8.89 14.30
C VAL A 109 4.80 -8.36 13.56
N TRP A 110 5.15 -8.99 12.43
CA TRP A 110 6.25 -8.54 11.58
C TRP A 110 5.96 -7.18 10.96
N LEU A 111 4.72 -6.92 10.52
CA LEU A 111 4.32 -5.62 9.98
C LEU A 111 4.42 -4.51 11.04
N GLU A 112 4.00 -4.78 12.27
CA GLU A 112 4.10 -3.83 13.37
C GLU A 112 5.57 -3.59 13.77
N ALA A 113 6.39 -4.64 13.78
CA ALA A 113 7.82 -4.52 14.07
C ALA A 113 8.53 -3.60 13.07
N VAL A 114 8.15 -3.67 11.80
CA VAL A 114 8.69 -2.81 10.73
C VAL A 114 8.25 -1.37 10.90
N ARG A 115 7.00 -1.13 11.32
CA ARG A 115 6.48 0.22 11.57
C ARG A 115 7.20 0.94 12.71
N LEU A 116 7.55 0.22 13.77
CA LEU A 116 8.18 0.79 14.98
C LEU A 116 9.69 1.05 14.81
N GLN A 117 10.31 0.44 13.81
CA GLN A 117 11.76 0.43 13.65
C GLN A 117 12.27 1.53 12.71
N THR A 118 13.54 1.92 12.84
CA THR A 118 14.20 2.85 11.89
C THR A 118 14.30 2.24 10.49
N PRO A 119 14.34 3.05 9.42
CA PRO A 119 14.34 2.53 8.05
C PRO A 119 15.52 1.60 7.73
N GLU A 120 16.71 1.80 8.33
CA GLU A 120 17.84 0.88 8.10
C GLU A 120 17.56 -0.50 8.72
N ASN A 121 17.08 -0.51 9.96
CA ASN A 121 16.84 -1.75 10.69
C ASN A 121 15.53 -2.45 10.26
N ALA A 122 14.56 -1.69 9.75
CA ALA A 122 13.31 -2.21 9.21
C ALA A 122 13.56 -3.18 8.04
N LYS A 123 14.61 -2.95 7.23
CA LYS A 123 15.04 -3.87 6.16
C LYS A 123 15.52 -5.21 6.72
N ALA A 124 16.32 -5.18 7.78
CA ALA A 124 16.80 -6.40 8.43
C ALA A 124 15.67 -7.20 9.07
N VAL A 125 14.70 -6.51 9.71
CA VAL A 125 13.51 -7.14 10.28
C VAL A 125 12.63 -7.75 9.19
N LEU A 126 12.42 -7.06 8.07
CA LEU A 126 11.69 -7.59 6.92
C LEU A 126 12.38 -8.80 6.30
N ALA A 127 13.70 -8.77 6.14
CA ALA A 127 14.45 -9.90 5.60
C ALA A 127 14.28 -11.15 6.46
N ARG A 128 14.28 -10.99 7.80
CA ARG A 128 13.95 -12.07 8.74
C ARG A 128 12.50 -12.53 8.59
N GLY A 129 11.55 -11.60 8.60
CA GLY A 129 10.12 -11.93 8.51
C GLY A 129 9.74 -12.64 7.21
N VAL A 130 10.36 -12.27 6.10
CA VAL A 130 10.18 -12.92 4.80
C VAL A 130 10.82 -14.31 4.75
N SER A 131 11.95 -14.52 5.44
CA SER A 131 12.56 -15.85 5.55
C SER A 131 11.69 -16.81 6.36
N GLU A 132 11.01 -16.32 7.41
CA GLU A 132 10.11 -17.10 8.24
C GLU A 132 8.75 -17.33 7.57
N ILE A 133 8.21 -16.30 6.90
CA ILE A 133 6.91 -16.36 6.20
C ILE A 133 7.09 -15.95 4.72
N PRO A 134 7.64 -16.84 3.89
CA PRO A 134 7.85 -16.54 2.47
C PRO A 134 6.54 -16.40 1.69
N THR A 135 5.44 -16.97 2.21
CA THR A 135 4.10 -16.93 1.60
C THR A 135 3.36 -15.60 1.77
N SER A 136 3.87 -14.69 2.61
CA SER A 136 3.14 -13.48 2.97
C SER A 136 3.27 -12.37 1.93
N VAL A 137 2.20 -12.15 1.16
CA VAL A 137 2.11 -11.05 0.20
C VAL A 137 2.27 -9.68 0.86
N LYS A 138 1.75 -9.50 2.08
CA LYS A 138 1.80 -8.21 2.78
C LYS A 138 3.23 -7.82 3.15
N LEU A 139 4.04 -8.77 3.62
CA LEU A 139 5.44 -8.52 3.97
C LEU A 139 6.27 -8.14 2.75
N TRP A 140 6.08 -8.87 1.63
CA TRP A 140 6.73 -8.53 0.37
C TRP A 140 6.36 -7.13 -0.13
N LEU A 141 5.08 -6.76 -0.05
CA LEU A 141 4.64 -5.41 -0.44
C LEU A 141 5.22 -4.32 0.46
N GLN A 142 5.33 -4.55 1.78
CA GLN A 142 6.02 -3.59 2.65
C GLN A 142 7.52 -3.49 2.33
N ALA A 143 8.18 -4.60 2.00
CA ALA A 143 9.57 -4.58 1.56
C ALA A 143 9.77 -3.74 0.31
N CYS A 144 8.86 -3.83 -0.66
CA CYS A 144 8.90 -2.96 -1.85
C CYS A 144 8.69 -1.47 -1.53
N ARG A 145 7.86 -1.15 -0.52
CA ARG A 145 7.61 0.25 -0.10
C ARG A 145 8.82 0.86 0.60
N LEU A 146 9.58 0.06 1.34
CA LEU A 146 10.76 0.52 2.08
C LEU A 146 11.98 0.74 1.18
N GLU A 147 12.01 0.13 0.00
CA GLU A 147 13.05 0.38 -1.00
C GLU A 147 12.82 1.69 -1.74
N THR A 148 13.88 2.47 -1.93
CA THR A 148 13.85 3.73 -2.69
C THR A 148 14.12 3.50 -4.17
N GLU A 149 15.07 2.62 -4.46
CA GLU A 149 15.57 2.33 -5.80
C GLU A 149 14.65 1.36 -6.56
N THR A 150 14.31 1.68 -7.81
CA THR A 150 13.45 0.86 -8.67
C THR A 150 14.02 -0.53 -8.94
N VAL A 151 15.33 -0.63 -9.19
CA VAL A 151 16.03 -1.90 -9.41
C VAL A 151 15.92 -2.82 -8.18
N LYS A 152 16.03 -2.26 -6.97
CA LYS A 152 15.85 -3.04 -5.73
C LYS A 152 14.41 -3.48 -5.56
N LYS A 153 13.43 -2.62 -5.84
CA LYS A 153 12.00 -2.99 -5.83
C LYS A 153 11.71 -4.15 -6.77
N GLN A 154 12.19 -4.09 -8.02
CA GLN A 154 12.03 -5.18 -8.98
C GLN A 154 12.67 -6.48 -8.49
N ARG A 155 13.88 -6.43 -7.90
CA ARG A 155 14.53 -7.63 -7.32
C ARG A 155 13.73 -8.24 -6.19
N VAL A 156 13.18 -7.41 -5.29
CA VAL A 156 12.32 -7.89 -4.19
C VAL A 156 11.05 -8.54 -4.75
N LEU A 157 10.40 -7.94 -5.75
CA LEU A 157 9.20 -8.51 -6.37
C LEU A 157 9.48 -9.81 -7.11
N ARG A 158 10.61 -9.93 -7.82
CA ARG A 158 11.01 -11.18 -8.48
C ARG A 158 11.17 -12.31 -7.45
N LYS A 159 11.87 -12.05 -6.34
CA LYS A 159 11.97 -13.01 -5.22
C LYS A 159 10.60 -13.33 -4.61
N ALA A 160 9.74 -12.32 -4.43
CA ALA A 160 8.39 -12.51 -3.92
C ALA A 160 7.56 -13.45 -4.82
N LEU A 161 7.68 -13.31 -6.14
CA LEU A 161 6.97 -14.13 -7.13
C LEU A 161 7.52 -15.55 -7.26
N GLU A 162 8.81 -15.78 -6.92
CA GLU A 162 9.37 -17.14 -6.79
C GLU A 162 8.70 -17.90 -5.64
N HIS A 163 8.42 -17.22 -4.53
CA HIS A 163 7.75 -17.82 -3.37
C HIS A 163 6.22 -17.84 -3.49
N VAL A 164 5.61 -16.81 -4.09
CA VAL A 164 4.15 -16.62 -4.18
C VAL A 164 3.73 -16.27 -5.61
N PRO A 165 3.71 -17.24 -6.54
CA PRO A 165 3.33 -17.00 -7.93
C PRO A 165 1.83 -16.77 -8.12
N THR A 166 0.98 -17.11 -7.14
CA THR A 166 -0.49 -17.01 -7.23
C THR A 166 -1.04 -15.62 -6.89
N SER A 167 -0.19 -14.68 -6.47
CA SER A 167 -0.65 -13.36 -6.03
C SER A 167 -0.70 -12.34 -7.16
N VAL A 168 -1.92 -11.99 -7.58
CA VAL A 168 -2.17 -10.93 -8.57
C VAL A 168 -1.62 -9.59 -8.13
N LYS A 169 -1.68 -9.27 -6.84
CA LYS A 169 -1.20 -7.99 -6.31
C LYS A 169 0.30 -7.82 -6.53
N LEU A 170 1.08 -8.89 -6.36
CA LEU A 170 2.52 -8.87 -6.63
C LEU A 170 2.79 -8.74 -8.13
N TRP A 171 2.05 -9.48 -8.97
CA TRP A 171 2.16 -9.36 -10.43
C TRP A 171 1.87 -7.94 -10.93
N LYS A 172 0.78 -7.32 -10.47
CA LYS A 172 0.43 -5.94 -10.86
C LYS A 172 1.54 -4.95 -10.50
N GLN A 173 2.07 -5.02 -9.29
CA GLN A 173 3.18 -4.15 -8.85
C GLN A 173 4.48 -4.43 -9.61
N ALA A 174 4.74 -5.69 -9.97
CA ALA A 174 5.92 -6.05 -10.75
C ALA A 174 5.86 -5.51 -12.18
N VAL A 175 4.67 -5.56 -12.80
CA VAL A 175 4.41 -5.06 -14.14
C VAL A 175 4.47 -3.53 -14.18
N GLU A 176 3.93 -2.84 -13.17
CA GLU A 176 3.95 -1.38 -13.08
C GLU A 176 5.37 -0.80 -13.00
N LEU A 177 6.32 -1.55 -12.42
CA LEU A 177 7.70 -1.14 -12.30
C LEU A 177 8.60 -1.59 -13.46
N ALA A 178 8.10 -2.44 -14.37
CA ALA A 178 8.88 -3.02 -15.45
C ALA A 178 8.75 -2.20 -16.74
N ASP A 179 9.79 -2.23 -17.57
CA ASP A 179 9.74 -1.69 -18.93
C ASP A 179 8.80 -2.52 -19.81
N GLU A 180 8.32 -1.98 -20.94
CA GLU A 180 7.32 -2.63 -21.79
C GLU A 180 7.72 -4.05 -22.25
N SER A 181 9.00 -4.28 -22.55
CA SER A 181 9.51 -5.60 -22.94
C SER A 181 9.45 -6.60 -21.79
N ASP A 182 9.89 -6.19 -20.60
CA ASP A 182 9.92 -7.02 -19.40
C ASP A 182 8.51 -7.26 -18.87
N ALA A 183 7.64 -6.24 -18.93
CA ALA A 183 6.24 -6.31 -18.58
C ALA A 183 5.50 -7.38 -19.40
N ARG A 184 5.80 -7.49 -20.70
CA ARG A 184 5.24 -8.56 -21.56
C ARG A 184 5.61 -9.94 -21.03
N ILE A 185 6.90 -10.18 -20.80
CA ILE A 185 7.41 -11.49 -20.32
C ILE A 185 6.81 -11.82 -18.94
N LEU A 186 6.76 -10.84 -18.03
CA LEU A 186 6.18 -10.99 -16.71
C LEU A 186 4.67 -11.30 -16.79
N LEU A 187 3.92 -10.60 -17.64
CA LEU A 187 2.50 -10.85 -17.82
C LEU A 187 2.23 -12.23 -18.42
N THR A 188 3.06 -12.74 -19.34
CA THR A 188 2.92 -14.09 -19.91
C THR A 188 3.02 -15.14 -18.81
N ARG A 189 4.00 -15.00 -17.91
CA ARG A 189 4.12 -15.87 -16.75
C ARG A 189 2.97 -15.66 -15.74
N ALA A 190 2.52 -14.42 -15.57
CA ALA A 190 1.43 -14.09 -14.66
C ALA A 190 0.12 -14.77 -15.05
N VAL A 191 -0.23 -14.80 -16.35
CA VAL A 191 -1.46 -15.45 -16.82
C VAL A 191 -1.41 -16.98 -16.72
N GLU A 192 -0.21 -17.57 -16.74
CA GLU A 192 -0.01 -19.00 -16.48
C GLU A 192 -0.17 -19.35 -15.01
N CYS A 193 0.35 -18.51 -14.11
CA CYS A 193 0.22 -18.72 -12.67
C CYS A 193 -1.17 -18.34 -12.12
N CYS A 194 -1.84 -17.36 -12.74
CA CYS A 194 -3.11 -16.78 -12.29
C CYS A 194 -4.15 -16.75 -13.44
N PRO A 195 -4.61 -17.91 -13.97
CA PRO A 195 -5.43 -17.95 -15.17
C PRO A 195 -6.83 -17.36 -15.00
N GLN A 196 -7.36 -17.32 -13.77
CA GLN A 196 -8.71 -16.84 -13.46
C GLN A 196 -8.84 -15.31 -13.48
N HIS A 197 -7.73 -14.57 -13.46
CA HIS A 197 -7.76 -13.12 -13.33
C HIS A 197 -7.73 -12.43 -14.69
N THR A 198 -8.88 -11.89 -15.10
CA THR A 198 -9.08 -11.24 -16.40
C THR A 198 -8.18 -10.04 -16.63
N GLU A 199 -7.96 -9.21 -15.62
CA GLU A 199 -7.14 -7.99 -15.77
C GLU A 199 -5.73 -8.26 -16.30
N LEU A 200 -5.12 -9.39 -15.94
CA LEU A 200 -3.78 -9.78 -16.42
C LEU A 200 -3.82 -10.13 -17.91
N TRP A 201 -4.85 -10.85 -18.35
CA TRP A 201 -5.06 -11.16 -19.76
C TRP A 201 -5.31 -9.90 -20.59
N LEU A 202 -6.11 -8.97 -20.07
CA LEU A 202 -6.41 -7.71 -20.74
C LEU A 202 -5.17 -6.80 -20.83
N ALA A 203 -4.35 -6.76 -19.78
CA ALA A 203 -3.09 -6.03 -19.80
C ALA A 203 -2.14 -6.63 -20.85
N LEU A 204 -1.99 -7.96 -20.88
CA LEU A 204 -1.09 -8.62 -21.83
C LEU A 204 -1.52 -8.38 -23.29
N ALA A 205 -2.82 -8.47 -23.57
CA ALA A 205 -3.35 -8.20 -24.91
C ALA A 205 -3.10 -6.76 -25.40
N ARG A 206 -3.01 -5.77 -24.49
CA ARG A 206 -2.71 -4.38 -24.85
C ARG A 206 -1.23 -4.12 -25.15
N LEU A 207 -0.32 -4.91 -24.57
CA LEU A 207 1.13 -4.77 -24.74
C LEU A 207 1.69 -5.60 -25.92
N GLU A 208 0.91 -6.52 -26.47
CA GLU A 208 1.33 -7.40 -27.57
C GLU A 208 0.93 -6.87 -28.95
N SER A 209 1.60 -7.42 -29.97
CA SER A 209 1.19 -7.22 -31.36
C SER A 209 -0.17 -7.91 -31.63
N TYR A 210 -0.87 -7.42 -32.65
CA TYR A 210 -2.20 -7.90 -33.01
C TYR A 210 -2.35 -9.42 -33.11
N GLU A 211 -1.42 -10.11 -33.78
CA GLU A 211 -1.48 -11.56 -33.97
C GLU A 211 -1.33 -12.34 -32.65
N SER A 212 -0.42 -11.88 -31.78
CA SER A 212 -0.16 -12.51 -30.49
C SER A 212 -1.29 -12.20 -29.50
N ALA A 213 -1.76 -10.94 -29.48
CA ALA A 213 -2.93 -10.53 -28.70
C ALA A 213 -4.19 -11.34 -29.04
N ARG A 214 -4.42 -11.68 -30.31
CA ARG A 214 -5.49 -12.60 -30.72
C ARG A 214 -5.35 -13.99 -30.12
N LYS A 215 -4.14 -14.57 -30.12
CA LYS A 215 -3.86 -15.89 -29.51
C LYS A 215 -4.10 -15.86 -28.01
N VAL A 216 -3.66 -14.80 -27.35
CA VAL A 216 -3.83 -14.57 -25.91
C VAL A 216 -5.30 -14.45 -25.55
N LEU A 217 -6.07 -13.63 -26.26
CA LEU A 217 -7.49 -13.44 -25.99
C LEU A 217 -8.29 -14.72 -26.27
N ASN A 218 -7.89 -15.53 -27.24
CA ASN A 218 -8.50 -16.85 -27.45
C ASN A 218 -8.20 -17.80 -26.27
N ARG A 219 -6.95 -17.84 -25.79
CA ARG A 219 -6.59 -18.61 -24.57
C ARG A 219 -7.34 -18.11 -23.35
N ALA A 220 -7.50 -16.79 -23.18
CA ALA A 220 -8.25 -16.17 -22.09
C ALA A 220 -9.74 -16.55 -22.12
N ARG A 221 -10.35 -16.67 -23.31
CA ARG A 221 -11.75 -17.11 -23.46
C ARG A 221 -11.94 -18.57 -23.07
N GLU A 222 -10.96 -19.42 -23.34
CA GLU A 222 -11.01 -20.83 -22.93
C GLU A 222 -10.85 -20.99 -21.42
N THR A 223 -9.99 -20.19 -20.79
CA THR A 223 -9.76 -20.25 -19.34
C THR A 223 -10.84 -19.57 -18.51
N VAL A 224 -11.36 -18.43 -18.98
CA VAL A 224 -12.38 -17.63 -18.27
C VAL A 224 -13.52 -17.27 -19.22
N PRO A 225 -14.46 -18.21 -19.45
CA PRO A 225 -15.53 -18.02 -20.43
C PRO A 225 -16.73 -17.25 -19.85
N THR A 226 -16.68 -16.88 -18.56
CA THR A 226 -17.73 -16.14 -17.83
C THR A 226 -17.63 -14.63 -17.95
N GLU A 227 -16.50 -14.12 -18.45
CA GLU A 227 -16.17 -12.70 -18.35
C GLU A 227 -16.38 -11.96 -19.67
N PRO A 228 -17.32 -10.99 -19.73
CA PRO A 228 -17.64 -10.25 -20.95
C PRO A 228 -16.50 -9.29 -21.38
N ALA A 229 -15.69 -8.82 -20.43
CA ALA A 229 -14.61 -7.86 -20.71
C ALA A 229 -13.58 -8.40 -21.73
N ILE A 230 -13.32 -9.72 -21.75
CA ILE A 230 -12.40 -10.36 -22.72
C ILE A 230 -12.96 -10.28 -24.15
N TRP A 231 -14.28 -10.37 -24.30
CA TRP A 231 -14.94 -10.25 -25.61
C TRP A 231 -14.91 -8.82 -26.12
N ILE A 232 -15.15 -7.86 -25.23
CA ILE A 232 -15.17 -6.44 -25.57
C ILE A 232 -13.77 -5.95 -25.93
N THR A 233 -12.74 -6.35 -25.18
CA THR A 233 -11.35 -6.01 -25.54
C THR A 233 -10.90 -6.64 -26.85
N ALA A 234 -11.34 -7.86 -27.16
CA ALA A 234 -11.09 -8.45 -28.47
C ALA A 234 -11.79 -7.68 -29.60
N ALA A 235 -13.01 -7.20 -29.36
CA ALA A 235 -13.71 -6.38 -30.34
C ALA A 235 -13.00 -5.03 -30.54
N LYS A 236 -12.53 -4.39 -29.46
CA LYS A 236 -11.70 -3.16 -29.50
C LYS A 236 -10.40 -3.38 -30.27
N LEU A 237 -9.76 -4.53 -30.10
CA LEU A 237 -8.54 -4.90 -30.83
C LEU A 237 -8.79 -5.02 -32.34
N GLU A 238 -9.90 -5.63 -32.75
CA GLU A 238 -10.25 -5.71 -34.18
C GLU A 238 -10.55 -4.34 -34.78
N GLU A 239 -11.28 -3.48 -34.05
CA GLU A 239 -11.60 -2.12 -34.49
C GLU A 239 -10.33 -1.28 -34.65
N ALA A 240 -9.42 -1.32 -33.66
CA ALA A 240 -8.15 -0.59 -33.70
C ALA A 240 -7.25 -1.01 -34.88
N ASN A 241 -7.38 -2.24 -35.36
CA ASN A 241 -6.62 -2.78 -36.48
C ASN A 241 -7.36 -2.69 -37.83
N GLY A 242 -8.50 -1.98 -37.91
CA GLY A 242 -9.25 -1.76 -39.15
C GLY A 242 -10.18 -2.91 -39.56
N ASN A 243 -10.42 -3.88 -38.69
CA ASN A 243 -11.29 -5.04 -38.92
C ASN A 243 -12.68 -4.88 -38.28
N GLY A 244 -13.27 -3.70 -38.42
CA GLY A 244 -14.58 -3.33 -37.87
C GLY A 244 -15.72 -4.30 -38.23
N ALA A 245 -15.68 -4.87 -39.45
CA ALA A 245 -16.68 -5.85 -39.91
C ALA A 245 -16.76 -7.13 -39.03
N MET A 246 -15.70 -7.46 -38.28
CA MET A 246 -15.69 -8.60 -37.37
C MET A 246 -16.31 -8.29 -36.00
N VAL A 247 -16.40 -7.03 -35.60
CA VAL A 247 -16.92 -6.60 -34.29
C VAL A 247 -18.34 -7.14 -34.01
N PRO A 248 -19.33 -7.03 -34.93
CA PRO A 248 -20.67 -7.59 -34.69
C PRO A 248 -20.66 -9.11 -34.53
N THR A 249 -19.76 -9.81 -35.24
CA THR A 249 -19.67 -11.27 -35.16
C THR A 249 -19.08 -11.72 -33.82
N ILE A 250 -18.11 -10.98 -33.29
CA ILE A 250 -17.48 -11.23 -32.00
C ILE A 250 -18.49 -11.01 -30.88
N ILE A 251 -19.25 -9.92 -30.91
CA ILE A 251 -20.26 -9.59 -29.89
C ILE A 251 -21.41 -10.62 -29.91
N LYS A 252 -21.88 -11.04 -31.08
CA LYS A 252 -22.88 -12.13 -31.18
C LYS A 252 -22.37 -13.45 -30.58
N ARG A 253 -21.10 -13.80 -30.82
CA ARG A 253 -20.46 -14.99 -30.21
C ARG A 253 -20.31 -14.84 -28.69
N ALA A 254 -19.96 -13.64 -28.23
CA ALA A 254 -19.85 -13.33 -26.80
C ALA A 254 -21.17 -13.62 -26.07
N ILE A 255 -22.30 -13.11 -26.57
CA ILE A 255 -23.62 -13.31 -25.96
C ILE A 255 -24.01 -14.79 -25.97
N LYS A 256 -23.75 -15.50 -27.06
CA LYS A 256 -24.01 -16.94 -27.15
C LYS A 256 -23.17 -17.73 -26.13
N SER A 257 -21.90 -17.39 -25.97
CA SER A 257 -21.02 -18.05 -25.01
C SER A 257 -21.38 -17.72 -23.56
N LEU A 258 -21.71 -16.46 -23.26
CA LEU A 258 -22.08 -16.02 -21.91
C LEU A 258 -23.43 -16.61 -21.49
N SER A 259 -24.40 -16.67 -22.41
CA SER A 259 -25.69 -17.33 -22.15
C SER A 259 -25.54 -18.84 -21.95
N ALA A 260 -24.65 -19.50 -22.69
CA ALA A 260 -24.34 -20.92 -22.47
C ALA A 260 -23.71 -21.20 -21.09
N ASN A 261 -22.97 -20.23 -20.54
CA ASN A 261 -22.36 -20.31 -19.20
C ASN A 261 -23.25 -19.75 -18.08
N ASN A 262 -24.54 -19.53 -18.34
CA ASN A 262 -25.52 -19.01 -17.38
C ASN A 262 -25.17 -17.63 -16.77
N VAL A 263 -24.35 -16.82 -17.44
CA VAL A 263 -24.07 -15.45 -16.99
C VAL A 263 -25.21 -14.54 -17.46
N VAL A 264 -25.95 -13.97 -16.51
CA VAL A 264 -26.99 -12.98 -16.83
C VAL A 264 -26.30 -11.75 -17.37
N VAL A 265 -26.61 -11.42 -18.63
CA VAL A 265 -26.18 -10.17 -19.27
C VAL A 265 -26.78 -9.00 -18.49
N ASN A 266 -25.97 -8.41 -17.61
CA ASN A 266 -26.38 -7.24 -16.84
C ASN A 266 -26.27 -5.99 -17.73
N HIS A 267 -27.42 -5.35 -17.94
CA HIS A 267 -27.55 -4.13 -18.74
C HIS A 267 -26.56 -3.04 -18.31
N GLU A 268 -26.44 -2.81 -17.00
CA GLU A 268 -25.57 -1.74 -16.47
C GLU A 268 -24.08 -2.03 -16.70
N GLN A 269 -23.67 -3.30 -16.67
CA GLN A 269 -22.28 -3.68 -16.93
C GLN A 269 -21.93 -3.53 -18.40
N TRP A 270 -22.82 -3.94 -19.31
CA TRP A 270 -22.61 -3.76 -20.75
C TRP A 270 -22.60 -2.30 -21.16
N LEU A 271 -23.46 -1.47 -20.55
CA LEU A 271 -23.47 -0.03 -20.81
C LEU A 271 -22.17 0.63 -20.31
N LYS A 272 -21.69 0.29 -19.11
CA LYS A 272 -20.40 0.78 -18.60
C LYS A 272 -19.23 0.41 -19.51
N GLU A 273 -19.23 -0.81 -20.05
CA GLU A 273 -18.19 -1.25 -20.98
C GLU A 273 -18.29 -0.58 -22.35
N ALA A 274 -19.51 -0.26 -22.81
CA ALA A 274 -19.75 0.55 -23.99
C ALA A 274 -19.28 2.01 -23.79
N GLU A 275 -19.62 2.65 -22.68
CA GLU A 275 -19.08 3.98 -22.32
C GLU A 275 -17.54 3.97 -22.25
N ALA A 276 -16.94 2.90 -21.72
CA ALA A 276 -15.50 2.74 -21.68
C ALA A 276 -14.89 2.48 -23.08
N ALA A 277 -15.66 1.94 -24.02
CA ALA A 277 -15.27 1.81 -25.42
C ALA A 277 -15.33 3.15 -26.16
N GLU A 278 -16.30 3.98 -25.83
CA GLU A 278 -16.48 5.30 -26.44
C GLU A 278 -15.34 6.21 -26.04
N LYS A 279 -14.99 6.20 -24.75
CA LYS A 279 -13.82 6.92 -24.21
C LYS A 279 -12.49 6.47 -24.82
N SER A 280 -12.40 5.22 -25.28
CA SER A 280 -11.20 4.72 -25.98
C SER A 280 -11.20 5.02 -27.48
N GLY A 281 -12.20 5.72 -28.02
CA GLY A 281 -12.31 6.06 -29.44
C GLY A 281 -12.79 4.90 -30.32
N SER A 282 -13.38 3.86 -29.72
CA SER A 282 -13.84 2.65 -30.40
C SER A 282 -15.36 2.74 -30.58
N LEU A 283 -15.82 3.48 -31.59
CA LEU A 283 -17.23 3.82 -31.81
C LEU A 283 -18.06 2.63 -32.32
N GLU A 284 -17.49 1.78 -33.17
CA GLU A 284 -18.20 0.64 -33.73
C GLU A 284 -18.47 -0.44 -32.67
N THR A 285 -17.51 -0.66 -31.77
CA THR A 285 -17.68 -1.54 -30.62
C THR A 285 -18.73 -1.05 -29.64
N CYS A 286 -18.88 0.26 -29.45
CA CYS A 286 -19.96 0.83 -28.63
C CYS A 286 -21.33 0.53 -29.23
N GLN A 287 -21.51 0.91 -30.50
CA GLN A 287 -22.79 0.76 -31.19
C GLN A 287 -23.24 -0.70 -31.23
N GLU A 288 -22.31 -1.63 -31.44
CA GLU A 288 -22.63 -3.06 -31.43
C GLU A 288 -22.80 -3.64 -30.01
N ALA A 289 -22.15 -3.09 -28.99
CA ALA A 289 -22.34 -3.51 -27.60
C ALA A 289 -23.69 -3.04 -27.02
N GLU A 290 -24.25 -1.93 -27.51
CA GLU A 290 -25.56 -1.41 -27.12
C GLU A 290 -26.75 -2.18 -27.73
N LYS A 291 -26.61 -2.69 -28.97
CA LYS A 291 -27.69 -3.42 -29.67
C LYS A 291 -28.24 -4.64 -28.88
N PRO A 292 -27.41 -5.50 -28.25
CA PRO A 292 -27.86 -6.57 -27.37
C PRO A 292 -28.64 -6.07 -26.15
N VAL A 293 -28.26 -4.92 -25.61
CA VAL A 293 -28.85 -4.32 -24.42
C VAL A 293 -30.26 -3.79 -24.74
N VAL A 294 -30.42 -3.11 -25.87
CA VAL A 294 -31.71 -2.61 -26.36
C VAL A 294 -32.67 -3.74 -26.76
N SER A 295 -32.16 -4.82 -27.38
CA SER A 295 -32.99 -5.97 -27.76
C SER A 295 -33.46 -6.82 -26.55
N GLY A 296 -32.68 -6.86 -25.46
CA GLY A 296 -33.09 -7.49 -24.20
C GLY A 296 -34.23 -6.75 -23.48
N LEU A 297 -34.26 -5.41 -23.56
CA LEU A 297 -35.36 -4.57 -23.04
C LEU A 297 -36.67 -4.83 -23.80
N ALA A 298 -36.62 -5.04 -25.11
CA ALA A 298 -37.80 -5.39 -25.91
C ALA A 298 -38.41 -6.74 -25.51
N ARG A 299 -37.62 -7.69 -24.99
CA ARG A 299 -38.13 -8.98 -24.49
C ARG A 299 -38.71 -8.91 -23.07
N ARG A 300 -38.11 -8.12 -22.16
CA ARG A 300 -38.59 -7.99 -20.77
C ARG A 300 -39.85 -7.12 -20.63
N ARG A 301 -40.18 -6.30 -21.63
CA ARG A 301 -41.40 -5.46 -21.63
C ARG A 301 -42.67 -6.22 -22.04
N TRP A 302 -42.55 -7.49 -22.44
CA TRP A 302 -43.64 -8.36 -22.92
C TRP A 302 -43.67 -9.73 -22.20
N THR A 303 -43.29 -9.75 -20.92
CA THR A 303 -43.47 -10.86 -19.98
C THR A 303 -43.90 -10.28 -18.65
#